data_AF-A0A1J4XTL8-F1
#
_entry.id   AF-A0A1J4XTL8-F1
#
_cell.length_a   1.000
_cell.length_b   1.000
_cell.length_c   1.000
_cell.angle_alpha   90.00
_cell.angle_beta   90.00
_cell.angle_gamma   90.00
#
_symmetry.space_group_name_H-M   'P 1'
#
loop_
_entity.id
_entity.type
_entity.pdbx_description
1 polymer ?
#
loop_
_entity_poly.entity_id
_entity_poly.type
_entity_poly.pdbx_seq_one_letter_code
_entity_poly.pdbx_strand_id
1 'polypeptide(L)'
;MQAYVKTRHLQAAGHTIRVRIAEEDGFAFTVQLKVREQDAGQEHLVKFKVGIERHQTKTPSHRADIPHFQIDYYHRTRRKGVRAYFTLEVRDEQHLLDCVKGTLVVMAELLEQFGERVGDSGIVGQVLYADAIAEELSPCKQILIDVLHESFRDRQFIVRVDGITKTITTKRQMQDVLEIPEAEPIYLPLLKRIEEDDSRRI
;
A
#
# COMPACT_ATOMS: atom_id res chain seq x y z
N MET A 1 -10.20 8.73 -21.43
CA MET A 1 -10.66 9.06 -20.06
C MET A 1 -9.70 10.09 -19.49
N GLN A 2 -10.17 11.16 -18.85
CA GLN A 2 -9.26 12.10 -18.19
C GLN A 2 -8.75 11.46 -16.89
N ALA A 3 -7.43 11.42 -16.70
CA ALA A 3 -6.82 10.92 -15.47
C ALA A 3 -7.30 11.77 -14.27
N TYR A 4 -7.95 11.13 -13.29
CA TYR A 4 -8.35 11.78 -12.05
C TYR A 4 -7.14 11.94 -11.11
N VAL A 5 -6.80 13.18 -10.74
CA VAL A 5 -5.72 13.45 -9.78
C VAL A 5 -6.20 14.39 -8.69
N LYS A 6 -6.19 13.92 -7.44
CA LYS A 6 -6.47 14.72 -6.25
C LYS A 6 -5.23 14.76 -5.37
N THR A 7 -4.70 15.96 -5.14
CA THR A 7 -3.62 16.19 -4.17
C THR A 7 -4.15 17.00 -3.01
N ARG A 8 -3.79 16.60 -1.79
CA ARG A 8 -4.06 17.31 -0.55
C ARG A 8 -2.75 17.57 0.18
N HIS A 9 -2.67 18.75 0.76
CA HIS A 9 -1.52 19.24 1.50
C HIS A 9 -1.98 19.65 2.89
N LEU A 10 -1.28 19.19 3.91
CA LEU A 10 -1.53 19.54 5.29
C LEU A 10 -0.21 19.91 5.98
N GLN A 11 -0.28 20.86 6.89
CA GLN A 11 0.75 21.08 7.89
C GLN A 11 0.19 20.70 9.25
N ALA A 12 0.85 19.76 9.94
CA ALA A 12 0.46 19.31 11.27
C ALA A 12 1.72 19.07 12.10
N ALA A 13 1.79 19.65 13.30
CA ALA A 13 2.85 19.43 14.30
C ALA A 13 4.29 19.40 13.74
N GLY A 14 4.69 20.40 12.93
CA GLY A 14 6.04 20.48 12.34
C GLY A 14 6.29 19.53 11.16
N HIS A 15 5.25 18.86 10.65
CA HIS A 15 5.30 17.98 9.49
C HIS A 15 4.51 18.57 8.32
N THR A 16 5.03 18.39 7.12
CA THR A 16 4.29 18.57 5.87
C THR A 16 3.83 17.22 5.36
N ILE A 17 2.53 17.07 5.22
CA ILE A 17 1.90 15.84 4.75
C ILE A 17 1.30 16.11 3.39
N ARG A 18 1.58 15.23 2.44
CA ARG A 18 1.01 15.27 1.12
C ARG A 18 0.43 13.91 0.79
N VAL A 19 -0.87 13.88 0.56
CA VAL A 19 -1.54 12.73 -0.03
C VAL A 19 -1.90 13.03 -1.46
N ARG A 20 -1.52 12.13 -2.36
CA ARG A 20 -1.87 12.19 -3.77
C ARG A 20 -2.59 10.90 -4.14
N ILE A 21 -3.82 11.04 -4.61
CA ILE A 21 -4.59 9.99 -5.26
C ILE A 21 -4.57 10.31 -6.74
N ALA A 22 -4.10 9.37 -7.56
CA ALA A 22 -4.05 9.52 -9.00
C ALA A 22 -4.52 8.23 -9.66
N GLU A 23 -5.50 8.35 -10.53
CA GLU A 23 -5.74 7.37 -11.58
C GLU A 23 -4.68 7.57 -12.67
N GLU A 24 -4.04 6.49 -13.08
CA GLU A 24 -3.04 6.43 -14.12
C GLU A 24 -3.60 5.68 -15.34
N ASP A 25 -3.05 5.95 -16.52
CA ASP A 25 -3.46 5.27 -17.74
C ASP A 25 -3.32 3.73 -17.62
N GLY A 26 -4.40 3.01 -17.90
CA GLY A 26 -4.42 1.54 -17.90
C GLY A 26 -5.02 0.89 -16.65
N PHE A 27 -6.11 1.40 -16.07
CA PHE A 27 -6.72 0.83 -14.86
C PHE A 27 -5.72 0.70 -13.69
N ALA A 28 -4.87 1.71 -13.51
CA ALA A 28 -3.97 1.80 -12.37
C ALA A 28 -4.35 2.97 -11.48
N PHE A 29 -4.24 2.75 -10.18
CA PHE A 29 -4.49 3.74 -9.14
C PHE A 29 -3.26 3.82 -8.24
N THR A 30 -2.79 5.03 -8.02
CA THR A 30 -1.69 5.34 -7.12
C THR A 30 -2.22 6.16 -5.95
N VAL A 31 -1.96 5.69 -4.74
CA VAL A 31 -2.19 6.43 -3.50
C VAL A 31 -0.84 6.64 -2.83
N GLN A 32 -0.37 7.89 -2.83
CA GLN A 32 0.93 8.26 -2.32
C GLN A 32 0.78 9.14 -1.09
N LEU A 33 1.34 8.71 0.04
CA LEU A 33 1.55 9.52 1.22
C LEU A 33 3.02 9.91 1.33
N LYS A 34 3.27 11.21 1.41
CA LYS A 34 4.59 11.77 1.69
C LYS A 34 4.53 12.59 2.97
N VAL A 35 5.34 12.23 3.95
CA VAL A 35 5.52 12.96 5.20
C VAL A 35 6.94 13.54 5.22
N ARG A 36 7.04 14.84 5.48
CA ARG A 36 8.32 15.55 5.60
C ARG A 36 8.36 16.32 6.91
N GLU A 37 9.36 16.05 7.73
CA GLU A 37 9.67 16.88 8.90
C GLU A 37 10.32 18.19 8.46
N GLN A 38 9.85 19.32 8.99
CA GLN A 38 10.30 20.66 8.58
C GLN A 38 11.74 20.95 9.04
N ASP A 39 12.12 20.51 10.24
CA ASP A 39 13.40 20.89 10.86
C ASP A 39 14.49 19.81 10.79
N ALA A 40 14.12 18.53 10.84
CA ALA A 40 15.10 17.43 10.88
C ALA A 40 15.53 16.93 9.50
N GLY A 41 14.92 17.43 8.42
CA GLY A 41 15.18 16.97 7.05
C GLY A 41 14.81 15.50 6.79
N GLN A 42 14.08 14.86 7.72
CA GLN A 42 13.56 13.51 7.55
C GLN A 42 12.41 13.53 6.54
N GLU A 43 12.45 12.58 5.62
CA GLU A 43 11.42 12.40 4.60
C GLU A 43 11.08 10.92 4.53
N HIS A 44 9.80 10.65 4.77
CA HIS A 44 9.17 9.34 4.71
C HIS A 44 8.21 9.35 3.52
N LEU A 45 8.39 8.39 2.64
CA LEU A 45 7.49 8.19 1.51
C LEU A 45 6.91 6.79 1.59
N VAL A 46 5.60 6.72 1.63
CA VAL A 46 4.82 5.49 1.51
C VAL A 46 3.95 5.64 0.27
N LYS A 47 4.13 4.78 -0.72
CA LYS A 47 3.33 4.79 -1.93
C LYS A 47 2.70 3.42 -2.13
N PHE A 48 1.38 3.38 -2.16
CA PHE A 48 0.61 2.23 -2.59
C PHE A 48 0.22 2.42 -4.05
N LYS A 49 0.28 1.34 -4.82
CA LYS A 49 -0.19 1.32 -6.20
C LYS A 49 -0.90 0.02 -6.49
N VAL A 50 -2.05 0.12 -7.15
CA VAL A 50 -2.91 -1.02 -7.51
C VAL A 50 -3.35 -0.91 -8.96
N GLY A 51 -3.37 -2.01 -9.70
CA GLY A 51 -3.93 -2.05 -11.06
C GLY A 51 -2.91 -2.46 -12.11
N ILE A 52 -3.17 -2.15 -13.39
CA ILE A 52 -2.32 -2.59 -14.51
C ILE A 52 -1.37 -1.47 -14.93
N GLU A 53 -0.07 -1.70 -14.85
CA GLU A 53 0.92 -0.69 -15.25
C GLU A 53 1.23 -0.72 -16.75
N ARG A 54 0.94 0.36 -17.46
CA ARG A 54 1.57 0.59 -18.78
C ARG A 54 2.94 1.22 -18.60
N HIS A 55 3.97 0.42 -18.32
CA HIS A 55 5.35 0.94 -18.23
C HIS A 55 5.93 1.32 -19.61
N GLN A 56 6.69 2.42 -19.65
CA GLN A 56 7.72 2.70 -20.68
C GLN A 56 9.14 2.31 -20.20
N THR A 57 9.30 1.58 -19.10
CA THR A 57 10.62 1.31 -18.51
C THR A 57 11.28 0.05 -19.05
N LYS A 58 12.61 0.10 -19.23
CA LYS A 58 13.41 -0.90 -19.97
C LYS A 58 13.53 -2.29 -19.32
N THR A 59 13.19 -2.45 -18.03
CA THR A 59 13.18 -3.76 -17.33
C THR A 59 12.36 -3.64 -16.05
N PRO A 60 11.06 -3.98 -16.06
CA PRO A 60 10.29 -4.10 -14.83
C PRO A 60 10.73 -5.34 -14.05
N SER A 61 10.72 -5.25 -12.71
CA SER A 61 10.95 -6.39 -11.81
C SER A 61 9.76 -7.36 -11.76
N HIS A 62 8.72 -7.07 -12.55
CA HIS A 62 7.43 -7.72 -12.56
C HIS A 62 6.80 -7.66 -13.96
N ARG A 63 5.71 -8.39 -14.13
CA ARG A 63 4.90 -8.35 -15.34
C ARG A 63 3.98 -7.12 -15.28
N ALA A 64 4.16 -6.17 -16.19
CA ALA A 64 3.43 -4.92 -16.20
C ALA A 64 2.01 -5.07 -16.80
N ASP A 65 1.81 -6.12 -17.60
CA ASP A 65 0.57 -6.47 -18.29
C ASP A 65 -0.47 -7.12 -17.38
N ILE A 66 -0.11 -7.45 -16.14
CA ILE A 66 -1.01 -8.07 -15.17
C ILE A 66 -1.31 -7.12 -14.01
N PRO A 67 -2.51 -7.19 -13.43
CA PRO A 67 -2.87 -6.44 -12.24
C PRO A 67 -1.93 -6.75 -11.08
N HIS A 68 -1.52 -5.70 -10.37
CA HIS A 68 -0.63 -5.86 -9.22
C HIS A 68 -0.95 -4.90 -8.09
N PHE A 69 -0.40 -5.21 -6.93
CA PHE A 69 -0.34 -4.36 -5.76
C PHE A 69 1.12 -4.10 -5.41
N GLN A 70 1.49 -2.84 -5.23
CA GLN A 70 2.85 -2.43 -4.90
C GLN A 70 2.84 -1.50 -3.69
N ILE A 71 3.77 -1.76 -2.77
CA ILE A 71 4.11 -0.88 -1.65
C ILE A 71 5.55 -0.41 -1.85
N ASP A 72 5.75 0.89 -2.05
CA ASP A 72 7.08 1.51 -1.98
C ASP A 72 7.21 2.25 -0.65
N TYR A 73 8.17 1.83 0.15
CA TYR A 73 8.63 2.53 1.34
C TYR A 73 10.03 3.09 1.12
N TYR A 74 10.20 4.38 1.40
CA TYR A 74 11.49 5.04 1.30
C TYR A 74 11.74 5.97 2.48
N HIS A 75 12.91 5.81 3.09
CA HIS A 75 13.40 6.65 4.17
C HIS A 75 14.69 7.36 3.74
N ARG A 76 14.61 8.68 3.55
CA ARG A 76 15.72 9.45 2.96
C ARG A 76 17.03 9.37 3.76
N THR A 77 16.95 9.52 5.09
CA THR A 77 18.14 9.52 5.95
C THR A 77 18.83 8.15 6.04
N ARG A 78 18.09 7.04 5.86
CA ARG A 78 18.67 5.69 5.86
C ARG A 78 19.18 5.25 4.48
N ARG A 79 18.84 5.97 3.40
CA ARG A 79 19.04 5.55 1.99
C ARG A 79 18.53 4.13 1.71
N LYS A 80 17.61 3.62 2.53
CA LYS A 80 17.01 2.29 2.39
C LYS A 80 15.63 2.41 1.79
N GLY A 81 15.37 1.56 0.81
CA GLY A 81 14.09 1.49 0.12
C GLY A 81 13.61 0.04 0.07
N VAL A 82 12.37 -0.17 0.47
CA VAL A 82 11.69 -1.46 0.34
C VAL A 82 10.58 -1.30 -0.69
N ARG A 83 10.59 -2.15 -1.71
CA ARG A 83 9.48 -2.29 -2.64
C ARG A 83 8.91 -3.70 -2.50
N ALA A 84 7.68 -3.80 -2.05
CA ALA A 84 6.91 -5.03 -2.01
C ALA A 84 5.98 -5.06 -3.23
N TYR A 85 5.92 -6.18 -3.93
CA TYR A 85 5.15 -6.37 -5.16
C TYR A 85 4.37 -7.68 -5.10
N PHE A 86 3.07 -7.62 -5.33
CA PHE A 86 2.16 -8.75 -5.40
C PHE A 86 1.46 -8.74 -6.75
N THR A 87 1.50 -9.84 -7.48
CA THR A 87 0.61 -10.05 -8.63
C THR A 87 -0.78 -10.38 -8.11
N LEU A 88 -1.81 -9.68 -8.57
CA LEU A 88 -3.19 -9.92 -8.14
C LEU A 88 -3.88 -10.88 -9.13
N GLU A 89 -4.40 -11.98 -8.59
CA GLU A 89 -5.31 -12.86 -9.33
C GLU A 89 -6.72 -12.25 -9.32
N VAL A 90 -6.98 -11.30 -10.21
CA VAL A 90 -8.30 -10.65 -10.33
C VAL A 90 -9.22 -11.41 -11.27
N ARG A 91 -10.50 -11.48 -10.89
CA ARG A 91 -11.54 -12.25 -11.59
C ARG A 91 -12.20 -11.41 -12.67
N ASP A 92 -12.42 -10.14 -12.38
CA ASP A 92 -13.04 -9.15 -13.25
C ASP A 92 -12.64 -7.72 -12.81
N GLU A 93 -13.14 -6.72 -13.53
CA GLU A 93 -12.90 -5.30 -13.25
C GLU A 93 -13.47 -4.86 -11.89
N GLN A 94 -14.59 -5.43 -11.46
CA GLN A 94 -15.20 -5.12 -10.17
C GLN A 94 -14.31 -5.58 -9.01
N HIS A 95 -13.74 -6.77 -9.13
CA HIS A 95 -12.79 -7.31 -8.15
C HIS A 95 -11.53 -6.42 -8.05
N LEU A 96 -11.03 -5.94 -9.18
CA LEU A 96 -9.92 -4.99 -9.19
C LEU A 96 -10.29 -3.65 -8.52
N LEU A 97 -11.48 -3.12 -8.82
CA LEU A 97 -11.98 -1.90 -8.19
C LEU A 97 -12.12 -2.06 -6.66
N ASP A 98 -12.56 -3.23 -6.19
CA ASP A 98 -12.66 -3.50 -4.76
C ASP A 98 -11.28 -3.58 -4.09
N CYS A 99 -10.25 -4.11 -4.77
CA CYS A 99 -8.86 -4.00 -4.30
C CYS A 99 -8.38 -2.53 -4.20
N VAL A 100 -8.76 -1.68 -5.16
CA VAL A 100 -8.45 -0.24 -5.14
C VAL A 100 -9.13 0.43 -3.94
N LYS A 101 -10.41 0.16 -3.71
CA LYS A 101 -11.16 0.65 -2.53
C LYS A 101 -10.51 0.17 -1.23
N GLY A 102 -10.13 -1.10 -1.13
CA GLY A 102 -9.42 -1.64 0.03
C GLY A 102 -8.10 -0.91 0.32
N THR A 103 -7.42 -0.45 -0.73
CA THR A 103 -6.18 0.34 -0.58
C THR A 103 -6.44 1.73 0.00
N LEU A 104 -7.60 2.33 -0.29
CA LEU A 104 -8.00 3.59 0.33
C LEU A 104 -8.28 3.42 1.83
N VAL A 105 -8.89 2.30 2.24
CA VAL A 105 -9.10 1.97 3.66
C VAL A 105 -7.75 1.84 4.38
N VAL A 106 -6.81 1.09 3.81
CA VAL A 106 -5.44 0.96 4.34
C VAL A 106 -4.76 2.32 4.51
N MET A 107 -4.89 3.21 3.51
CA MET A 107 -4.30 4.55 3.60
C MET A 107 -4.94 5.37 4.72
N ALA A 108 -6.24 5.22 4.95
CA ALA A 108 -6.95 5.91 6.03
C ALA A 108 -6.43 5.47 7.40
N GLU A 109 -6.30 4.17 7.64
CA GLU A 109 -5.75 3.62 8.89
C GLU A 109 -4.31 4.11 9.13
N LEU A 110 -3.50 4.17 8.08
CA LEU A 110 -2.13 4.67 8.18
C LEU A 110 -2.08 6.17 8.52
N LEU A 111 -2.97 6.96 7.94
CA LEU A 111 -3.12 8.37 8.27
C LEU A 111 -3.61 8.55 9.71
N GLU A 112 -4.57 7.75 10.16
CA GLU A 112 -5.04 7.72 11.56
C GLU A 112 -3.88 7.45 12.53
N GLN A 113 -3.12 6.37 12.31
CA GLN A 113 -1.93 6.04 13.11
C GLN A 113 -0.86 7.14 13.09
N PHE A 114 -0.71 7.84 11.95
CA PHE A 114 0.16 9.00 11.89
C PHE A 114 -0.40 10.16 12.71
N GLY A 115 -1.68 10.47 12.56
CA GLY A 115 -2.41 11.50 13.30
C GLY A 115 -2.28 11.31 14.81
N GLU A 116 -2.50 10.09 15.29
CA GLU A 116 -2.31 9.73 16.71
C GLU A 116 -0.89 10.02 17.20
N ARG A 117 0.14 9.64 16.42
CA ARG A 117 1.55 9.90 16.76
C ARG A 117 1.89 11.38 16.86
N VAL A 118 1.23 12.23 16.07
CA VAL A 118 1.51 13.68 16.03
C VAL A 118 0.48 14.52 16.77
N GLY A 119 -0.52 13.90 17.40
CA GLY A 119 -1.57 14.59 18.15
C GLY A 119 -2.64 15.28 17.29
N ASP A 120 -2.88 14.81 16.06
CA ASP A 120 -3.92 15.32 15.15
C ASP A 120 -4.87 14.18 14.71
N SER A 121 -5.92 13.95 15.49
CA SER A 121 -6.92 12.90 15.22
C SER A 121 -7.88 13.23 14.07
N GLY A 122 -7.90 14.47 13.57
CA GLY A 122 -8.76 14.89 12.47
C GLY A 122 -8.14 14.68 11.09
N ILE A 123 -6.95 14.10 11.02
CA ILE A 123 -6.11 14.11 9.81
C ILE A 123 -6.74 13.35 8.64
N VAL A 124 -7.47 12.27 8.91
CA VAL A 124 -8.13 11.47 7.88
C VAL A 124 -9.24 12.29 7.23
N GLY A 125 -10.15 12.90 8.00
CA GLY A 125 -11.24 13.71 7.46
C GLY A 125 -10.80 14.94 6.66
N GLN A 126 -9.59 15.44 6.91
CA GLN A 126 -9.00 16.56 6.18
C GLN A 126 -8.45 16.16 4.79
N VAL A 127 -8.17 14.87 4.59
CA VAL A 127 -7.40 14.37 3.45
C VAL A 127 -8.21 13.38 2.61
N LEU A 128 -8.98 12.54 3.28
CA LEU A 128 -9.87 11.51 2.74
C LEU A 128 -11.29 11.73 3.27
N TYR A 129 -12.29 11.18 2.57
CA TYR A 129 -13.67 11.18 3.06
C TYR A 129 -13.82 10.09 4.13
N ALA A 130 -13.48 10.41 5.38
CA ALA A 130 -13.44 9.47 6.50
C ALA A 130 -14.75 8.67 6.64
N ASP A 131 -15.90 9.34 6.57
CA ASP A 131 -17.21 8.71 6.71
C ASP A 131 -17.48 7.68 5.60
N ALA A 132 -17.23 8.05 4.34
CA ALA A 132 -17.38 7.13 3.21
C ALA A 132 -16.43 5.92 3.32
N ILE A 133 -15.22 6.11 3.84
CA ILE A 133 -14.28 5.01 4.06
C ILE A 133 -14.80 4.05 5.14
N ALA A 134 -15.22 4.59 6.28
CA ALA A 134 -15.69 3.79 7.40
C ALA A 134 -16.99 3.03 7.07
N GLU A 135 -17.95 3.69 6.43
CA GLU A 135 -19.29 3.13 6.20
C GLU A 135 -19.38 2.27 4.94
N GLU A 136 -18.75 2.68 3.84
CA GLU A 136 -18.94 2.04 2.53
C GLU A 136 -17.77 1.15 2.12
N LEU A 137 -16.52 1.58 2.41
CA LEU A 137 -15.34 0.93 1.86
C LEU A 137 -14.69 -0.10 2.78
N SER A 138 -15.00 -0.08 4.07
CA SER A 138 -14.43 -0.99 5.08
C SER A 138 -14.40 -2.48 4.65
N PRO A 139 -15.47 -3.07 4.05
CA PRO A 139 -15.44 -4.47 3.60
C PRO A 139 -14.37 -4.75 2.52
N CYS A 140 -14.03 -3.75 1.70
CA CYS A 140 -13.07 -3.91 0.61
C CYS A 140 -11.64 -4.15 1.11
N LYS A 141 -11.31 -3.78 2.36
CA LYS A 141 -10.01 -4.12 2.94
C LYS A 141 -9.82 -5.63 3.04
N GLN A 142 -10.85 -6.36 3.49
CA GLN A 142 -10.76 -7.81 3.61
C GLN A 142 -10.56 -8.47 2.23
N ILE A 143 -11.25 -7.98 1.19
CA ILE A 143 -11.05 -8.44 -0.19
C ILE A 143 -9.59 -8.26 -0.61
N LEU A 144 -9.01 -7.08 -0.40
CA LEU A 144 -7.59 -6.84 -0.71
C LEU A 144 -6.68 -7.82 0.03
N ILE A 145 -6.89 -8.03 1.33
CA ILE A 145 -6.07 -8.96 2.14
C ILE A 145 -6.19 -10.40 1.63
N ASP A 146 -7.40 -10.85 1.26
CA ASP A 146 -7.62 -12.19 0.73
C ASP A 146 -6.92 -12.37 -0.63
N VAL A 147 -6.94 -11.38 -1.52
CA VAL A 147 -6.21 -11.44 -2.79
C VAL A 147 -4.70 -11.46 -2.57
N LEU A 148 -4.17 -10.62 -1.67
CA LEU A 148 -2.74 -10.64 -1.33
C LEU A 148 -2.30 -11.98 -0.72
N HIS A 149 -3.19 -12.61 0.05
CA HIS A 149 -2.96 -13.95 0.61
C HIS A 149 -2.91 -15.02 -0.49
N GLU A 150 -3.81 -14.98 -1.46
CA GLU A 150 -3.77 -15.84 -2.64
C GLU A 150 -2.44 -15.68 -3.40
N SER A 151 -2.01 -14.44 -3.66
CA SER A 151 -0.72 -14.14 -4.29
C SER A 151 0.47 -14.70 -3.51
N PHE A 152 0.43 -14.63 -2.17
CA PHE A 152 1.45 -15.19 -1.30
C PHE A 152 1.50 -16.72 -1.41
N ARG A 153 0.35 -17.39 -1.32
CA ARG A 153 0.23 -18.85 -1.45
C ARG A 153 0.78 -19.34 -2.80
N ASP A 154 0.51 -18.58 -3.86
CA ASP A 154 0.88 -18.94 -5.22
C ASP A 154 2.33 -18.51 -5.57
N ARG A 155 3.09 -18.06 -4.56
CA ARG A 155 4.52 -17.65 -4.63
C ARG A 155 4.77 -16.50 -5.60
N GLN A 156 3.79 -15.61 -5.73
CA GLN A 156 3.85 -14.43 -6.58
C GLN A 156 4.20 -13.15 -5.79
N PHE A 157 4.66 -13.29 -4.54
CA PHE A 157 5.11 -12.17 -3.72
C PHE A 157 6.63 -11.93 -3.89
N ILE A 158 6.97 -10.75 -4.42
CA ILE A 158 8.34 -10.33 -4.72
C ILE A 158 8.67 -9.08 -3.89
N VAL A 159 9.84 -9.06 -3.27
CA VAL A 159 10.34 -7.88 -2.56
C VAL A 159 11.70 -7.47 -3.10
N ARG A 160 11.87 -6.17 -3.31
CA ARG A 160 13.15 -5.55 -3.61
C ARG A 160 13.60 -4.69 -2.44
N VAL A 161 14.72 -5.07 -1.82
CA VAL A 161 15.35 -4.34 -0.72
C VAL A 161 16.71 -3.85 -1.20
N ASP A 162 16.93 -2.54 -1.20
CA ASP A 162 18.23 -1.93 -1.55
C ASP A 162 18.79 -2.42 -2.89
N GLY A 163 17.91 -2.64 -3.87
CA GLY A 163 18.27 -3.11 -5.21
C GLY A 163 18.24 -4.63 -5.39
N ILE A 164 18.21 -5.42 -4.31
CA ILE A 164 18.21 -6.88 -4.32
C ILE A 164 16.77 -7.42 -4.37
N THR A 165 16.46 -8.21 -5.39
CA THR A 165 15.15 -8.87 -5.55
C THR A 165 15.14 -10.23 -4.84
N LYS A 166 14.07 -10.49 -4.09
CA LYS A 166 13.81 -11.76 -3.38
C LYS A 166 12.36 -12.16 -3.59
N THR A 167 12.12 -13.44 -3.87
CA THR A 167 10.77 -14.02 -3.78
C THR A 167 10.52 -14.44 -2.34
N ILE A 168 9.37 -14.05 -1.80
CA ILE A 168 8.98 -14.37 -0.44
C ILE A 168 8.03 -15.56 -0.50
N THR A 169 8.43 -16.66 0.13
CA THR A 169 7.67 -17.93 0.09
C THR A 169 7.31 -18.43 1.48
N THR A 170 7.68 -17.71 2.54
CA THR A 170 7.45 -18.11 3.93
C THR A 170 7.02 -16.91 4.76
N LYS A 171 6.21 -17.19 5.79
CA LYS A 171 5.76 -16.21 6.78
C LYS A 171 6.94 -15.45 7.40
N ARG A 172 7.98 -16.18 7.80
CA ARG A 172 9.21 -15.61 8.39
C ARG A 172 9.87 -14.60 7.46
N GLN A 173 10.07 -14.97 6.19
CA GLN A 173 10.64 -14.04 5.20
C GLN A 173 9.77 -12.80 4.99
N MET A 174 8.44 -12.94 5.09
CA MET A 174 7.52 -11.80 4.99
C MET A 174 7.65 -10.85 6.19
N GLN A 175 7.75 -11.39 7.40
CA GLN A 175 8.02 -10.60 8.61
C GLN A 175 9.33 -9.84 8.47
N ASP A 176 10.41 -10.52 8.07
CA ASP A 176 11.75 -9.93 7.92
C ASP A 176 11.80 -8.75 6.94
N VAL A 177 10.85 -8.66 5.99
CA VAL A 177 10.86 -7.64 4.92
C VAL A 177 9.74 -6.60 5.02
N LEU A 178 8.64 -6.90 5.71
CA LEU A 178 7.48 -6.00 5.86
C LEU A 178 7.30 -5.44 7.27
N GLU A 179 8.16 -5.79 8.24
CA GLU A 179 8.13 -5.24 9.61
C GLU A 179 8.60 -3.76 9.63
N ILE A 180 7.80 -2.90 9.00
CA ILE A 180 7.90 -1.45 9.04
C ILE A 180 6.56 -0.90 9.55
N PRO A 181 6.54 0.07 10.48
CA PRO A 181 5.30 0.61 11.05
C PRO A 181 4.30 1.05 9.98
N GLU A 182 4.79 1.66 8.90
CA GLU A 182 3.94 2.17 7.82
C GLU A 182 3.37 1.07 6.88
N ALA A 183 3.72 -0.19 7.06
CA ALA A 183 3.06 -1.30 6.34
C ALA A 183 2.14 -2.10 7.26
N GLU A 184 2.09 -1.80 8.56
CA GLU A 184 1.33 -2.51 9.58
C GLU A 184 -0.15 -2.73 9.21
N PRO A 185 -0.87 -1.73 8.68
CA PRO A 185 -2.25 -1.89 8.22
C PRO A 185 -2.48 -3.00 7.18
N ILE A 186 -1.44 -3.42 6.45
CA ILE A 186 -1.50 -4.53 5.49
C ILE A 186 -0.84 -5.79 6.04
N TYR A 187 0.38 -5.70 6.57
CA TYR A 187 1.16 -6.91 6.85
C TYR A 187 0.59 -7.70 8.03
N LEU A 188 0.06 -7.03 9.07
CA LEU A 188 -0.53 -7.75 10.22
C LEU A 188 -1.79 -8.53 9.83
N PRO A 189 -2.79 -7.94 9.16
CA PRO A 189 -3.93 -8.70 8.64
C PRO A 189 -3.53 -9.85 7.72
N LEU A 190 -2.54 -9.63 6.85
CA LEU A 190 -2.04 -10.66 5.94
C LEU A 190 -1.36 -11.82 6.69
N LEU A 191 -0.52 -11.53 7.69
CA LEU A 191 0.09 -12.56 8.54
C LEU A 191 -0.96 -13.39 9.27
N LYS A 192 -1.96 -12.74 9.88
CA LYS A 192 -3.07 -13.41 10.54
C LYS A 192 -3.81 -14.34 9.57
N ARG A 193 -4.06 -13.87 8.34
CA ARG A 193 -4.76 -14.66 7.32
C ARG A 193 -3.98 -15.91 6.91
N ILE A 194 -2.66 -15.79 6.76
CA ILE A 194 -1.76 -16.92 6.49
C ILE A 194 -1.79 -17.94 7.64
N GLU A 195 -1.73 -17.49 8.89
CA GLU A 195 -1.79 -18.36 10.07
C GLU A 195 -3.11 -19.15 10.17
N GLU A 196 -4.23 -18.50 9.86
CA GLU A 196 -5.54 -19.14 9.83
C GLU A 196 -5.66 -20.22 8.74
N ASP A 197 -5.04 -20.02 7.57
CA ASP A 197 -5.04 -21.01 6.50
C ASP A 197 -4.15 -22.21 6.84
N ASP A 198 -2.95 -21.96 7.39
CA ASP A 198 -2.04 -23.01 7.84
C ASP A 198 -2.69 -23.90 8.92
N SER A 199 -3.44 -23.29 9.85
CA SER A 199 -4.13 -24.00 10.94
C SER A 199 -5.27 -24.91 10.45
N ARG A 200 -5.84 -24.66 9.26
CA ARG A 200 -6.92 -25.47 8.66
C ARG A 200 -6.41 -26.65 7.85
N ARG A 201 -5.11 -26.71 7.57
CA ARG A 201 -4.46 -27.77 6.78
C ARG A 201 -3.90 -28.91 7.65
N ILE A 202 -3.95 -28.76 8.98
CA ILE A 202 -3.54 -29.72 10.01
C ILE A 202 -4.77 -30.48 10.48
#